data_AF-A0A3M7RHK2-F1
#
_entry.id   AF-A0A3M7RHK2-F1
#
_cell.length_a   1.000
_cell.length_b   1.000
_cell.length_c   1.000
_cell.angle_alpha   90.00
_cell.angle_beta   90.00
_cell.angle_gamma   90.00
#
_symmetry.space_group_name_H-M   'P 1'
#
loop_
_entity.id
_entity.type
_entity.pdbx_description
1 polymer ?
#
loop_
_entity_poly.entity_id
_entity_poly.type
_entity_poly.pdbx_seq_one_letter_code
_entity_poly.pdbx_strand_id
1 'polypeptide(L)'
;MSRRNLVNPMANAVLPVNSKQIHDIIANSEETDMLFYEYEIVDRDKEEKWARKQARRHGLCLCSRWLFMIIGNAILIALTCSTCAILIYVNTPNDLTVKPLTYGQSCVTGSSNCDWLRFLVCSSEVCSCFSNRAWNGTDCVCTTDQYWDGLTCIQKPGYQQSCSSSIPCYSKFTCDPLTSTCLCPSESAAHYSRYYTGLVTDYYSGTCEPKGAWGSACNVHYVLSCQEYNGLTCSLGAGGIFTCNCYSGYYWRSDTGNCVEQGKRPEDDCTGNAANNLGCALNATLECNAVNNQCRCPTNYFWNNNTNTCSFHGGYQTLCFDNSWCNSDLNLVCHSSALTPCDCPITSVNARCDCQNTHYWDGQICSPRVGLNIPCPGNYACSTGTCLYGYCLN
;
A
#
# COMPACT_ATOMS: atom_id res chain seq x y z
N MET A 1 91.49 9.25 -24.08
CA MET A 1 91.89 8.23 -25.07
C MET A 1 90.70 7.94 -25.98
N SER A 2 90.86 8.21 -27.29
CA SER A 2 90.38 7.42 -28.45
C SER A 2 88.94 6.88 -28.45
N ARG A 3 88.07 7.07 -29.45
CA ARG A 3 88.21 7.39 -30.88
C ARG A 3 86.91 7.99 -31.42
N ARG A 4 87.06 8.81 -32.47
CA ARG A 4 86.02 9.12 -33.47
C ARG A 4 85.57 7.83 -34.16
N ASN A 5 84.31 7.79 -34.61
CA ASN A 5 83.99 7.20 -35.90
C ASN A 5 82.81 7.94 -36.54
N LEU A 6 83.14 8.62 -37.64
CA LEU A 6 82.23 9.02 -38.71
C LEU A 6 81.71 7.75 -39.40
N VAL A 7 80.42 7.68 -39.68
CA VAL A 7 79.91 7.05 -40.92
C VAL A 7 78.56 7.71 -41.27
N ASN A 8 78.55 8.44 -42.39
CA ASN A 8 77.40 8.62 -43.27
C ASN A 8 77.43 7.40 -44.23
N PRO A 9 76.29 6.80 -44.64
CA PRO A 9 75.90 7.06 -46.03
C PRO A 9 74.40 6.96 -46.36
N MET A 10 74.06 7.70 -47.41
CA MET A 10 73.22 7.33 -48.56
C MET A 10 71.76 6.93 -48.33
N ALA A 11 70.92 7.93 -48.61
CA ALA A 11 69.84 7.88 -49.59
C ALA A 11 69.49 6.51 -50.20
N ASN A 12 68.26 6.05 -49.90
CA ASN A 12 67.42 5.38 -50.89
C ASN A 12 66.06 6.08 -50.86
N ALA A 13 65.75 6.77 -51.95
CA ALA A 13 64.42 7.31 -52.20
C ALA A 13 63.49 6.13 -52.52
N VAL A 14 62.60 5.79 -51.60
CA VAL A 14 61.49 4.87 -51.87
C VAL A 14 60.28 5.74 -52.23
N LEU A 15 59.95 5.74 -53.52
CA LEU A 15 58.68 6.26 -54.03
C LEU A 15 57.55 5.41 -53.44
N PRO A 16 56.54 6.00 -52.77
CA PRO A 16 55.36 5.24 -52.38
C PRO A 16 54.51 4.96 -53.62
N VAL A 17 54.56 3.71 -54.10
CA VAL A 17 53.58 3.19 -55.05
C VAL A 17 52.27 2.98 -54.30
N ASN A 18 51.23 3.70 -54.73
CA ASN A 18 49.91 3.64 -54.12
C ASN A 18 49.21 2.32 -54.51
N SER A 19 48.59 1.65 -53.55
CA SER A 19 48.11 0.26 -53.61
C SER A 19 46.82 0.06 -54.41
N LYS A 20 46.60 0.83 -55.48
CA LYS A 20 45.35 0.82 -56.25
C LYS A 20 45.51 0.40 -57.72
N GLN A 21 46.64 -0.20 -58.08
CA GLN A 21 46.92 -0.71 -59.44
C GLN A 21 47.57 -2.10 -59.44
N ILE A 22 47.18 -2.98 -58.52
CA ILE A 22 47.56 -4.40 -58.57
C ILE A 22 46.28 -5.22 -58.36
N HIS A 23 45.40 -5.22 -59.37
CA HIS A 23 44.30 -6.18 -59.43
C HIS A 23 43.97 -6.69 -60.85
N ASP A 24 44.72 -6.29 -61.89
CA ASP A 24 44.45 -6.70 -63.28
C ASP A 24 45.64 -7.37 -63.99
N ILE A 25 46.57 -7.98 -63.26
CA ILE A 25 47.61 -8.82 -63.85
C ILE A 25 47.76 -10.05 -62.97
N ILE A 26 47.25 -11.19 -63.45
CA ILE A 26 47.66 -12.60 -63.25
C ILE A 26 46.39 -13.46 -63.44
N ALA A 27 46.03 -13.66 -64.70
CA ALA A 27 45.36 -14.86 -65.18
C ALA A 27 46.20 -15.35 -66.36
N ASN A 28 46.59 -16.63 -66.33
CA ASN A 28 47.49 -17.34 -67.25
C ASN A 28 48.98 -17.24 -66.92
N SER A 29 49.48 -18.24 -66.21
CA SER A 29 50.75 -18.89 -66.55
C SER A 29 50.92 -20.11 -65.67
N GLU A 30 51.05 -21.27 -66.30
CA GLU A 30 51.47 -22.54 -65.74
C GLU A 30 52.91 -22.45 -65.19
N GLU A 31 53.20 -23.35 -64.24
CA GLU A 31 54.51 -23.88 -63.83
C GLU A 31 55.72 -22.92 -63.74
N THR A 32 56.18 -22.63 -62.53
CA THR A 32 57.48 -23.09 -61.97
C THR A 32 57.91 -22.30 -60.72
N ASP A 33 58.43 -23.05 -59.74
CA ASP A 33 59.37 -22.73 -58.65
C ASP A 33 59.13 -21.53 -57.71
N MET A 34 58.66 -21.87 -56.50
CA MET A 34 58.63 -21.03 -55.30
C MET A 34 60.05 -20.79 -54.74
N LEU A 35 60.48 -19.53 -54.72
CA LEU A 35 61.54 -19.02 -53.85
C LEU A 35 60.91 -18.24 -52.69
N PHE A 36 61.07 -18.73 -51.46
CA PHE A 36 60.66 -18.03 -50.26
C PHE A 36 61.68 -16.94 -49.91
N TYR A 37 61.26 -15.68 -49.96
CA TYR A 37 61.93 -14.58 -49.28
C TYR A 37 61.16 -14.26 -48.00
N GLU A 38 61.76 -14.53 -46.84
CA GLU A 38 61.25 -14.09 -45.54
C GLU A 38 61.59 -12.60 -45.37
N TYR A 39 60.57 -11.74 -45.40
CA TYR A 39 60.70 -10.33 -45.06
C TYR A 39 60.03 -10.06 -43.71
N GLU A 40 60.79 -9.47 -42.79
CA GLU A 40 60.29 -9.07 -41.47
C GLU A 40 59.39 -7.84 -41.61
N ILE A 41 58.09 -8.02 -41.44
CA ILE A 41 57.12 -6.93 -41.48
C ILE A 41 57.28 -6.11 -40.19
N VAL A 42 57.92 -4.94 -40.31
CA VAL A 42 57.97 -3.94 -39.23
C VAL A 42 56.57 -3.34 -39.06
N ASP A 43 55.87 -3.85 -38.07
CA ASP A 43 54.50 -3.50 -37.73
C ASP A 43 54.42 -2.08 -37.14
N ARG A 44 54.06 -1.08 -37.97
CA ARG A 44 53.92 0.34 -37.59
C ARG A 44 52.97 0.56 -36.40
N ASP A 45 52.09 -0.39 -36.11
CA ASP A 45 51.15 -0.30 -35.00
C ASP A 45 51.84 -0.43 -33.63
N LYS A 46 53.04 -1.01 -33.56
CA LYS A 46 53.79 -1.15 -32.29
C LYS A 46 54.47 0.15 -31.87
N GLU A 47 54.98 0.95 -32.80
CA GLU A 47 55.61 2.24 -32.46
C GLU A 47 54.58 3.29 -32.01
N GLU A 48 53.39 3.33 -32.64
CA GLU A 48 52.32 4.22 -32.20
C GLU A 48 51.83 3.89 -30.79
N LYS A 49 51.75 2.59 -30.45
CA LYS A 49 51.35 2.15 -29.10
C LYS A 49 52.39 2.52 -28.04
N TRP A 50 53.68 2.52 -28.38
CA TRP A 50 54.74 2.92 -27.46
C TRP A 50 54.73 4.45 -27.22
N ALA A 51 54.60 5.26 -28.27
CA ALA A 51 54.51 6.72 -28.16
C ALA A 51 53.29 7.18 -27.33
N ARG A 52 52.12 6.54 -27.51
CA ARG A 52 50.92 6.83 -26.70
C ARG A 52 51.07 6.45 -25.23
N LYS A 53 51.90 5.44 -24.92
CA LYS A 53 52.15 4.99 -23.54
C LYS A 53 53.13 5.92 -22.82
N GLN A 54 54.12 6.47 -23.53
CA GLN A 54 55.07 7.45 -23.00
C GLN A 54 54.36 8.79 -22.68
N ALA A 55 53.46 9.25 -23.54
CA ALA A 55 52.73 10.52 -23.36
C ALA A 55 51.81 10.53 -22.12
N ARG A 56 51.16 9.40 -21.79
CA ARG A 56 50.30 9.30 -20.59
C ARG A 56 51.08 9.39 -19.28
N ARG A 57 52.36 9.01 -19.26
CA ARG A 57 53.19 9.11 -18.04
C ARG A 57 53.58 10.53 -17.68
N HIS A 58 53.53 11.46 -18.64
CA HIS A 58 53.90 12.87 -18.43
C HIS A 58 52.69 13.82 -18.38
N GLY A 59 51.46 13.30 -18.34
CA GLY A 59 50.25 14.13 -18.22
C GLY A 59 49.96 15.03 -19.44
N LEU A 60 50.61 14.79 -20.59
CA LEU A 60 50.43 15.59 -21.80
C LEU A 60 49.28 15.03 -22.64
N CYS A 61 48.24 15.83 -22.83
CA CYS A 61 47.15 15.52 -23.76
C CYS A 61 47.61 15.79 -25.21
N LEU A 62 47.76 14.74 -26.01
CA LEU A 62 48.00 14.85 -27.45
C LEU A 62 46.69 15.25 -28.15
N CYS A 63 46.40 16.55 -28.17
CA CYS A 63 45.33 17.07 -29.01
C CYS A 63 45.76 16.98 -30.48
N SER A 64 44.99 16.26 -31.29
CA SER A 64 45.19 16.16 -32.74
C SER A 64 45.25 17.56 -33.37
N ARG A 65 46.19 17.78 -34.30
CA ARG A 65 46.35 19.05 -35.03
C ARG A 65 45.05 19.54 -35.68
N TRP A 66 44.15 18.62 -36.04
CA TRP A 66 42.82 18.94 -36.58
C TRP A 66 41.91 19.64 -35.56
N LEU A 67 42.06 19.35 -34.27
CA LEU A 67 41.27 19.96 -33.20
C LEU A 67 41.53 21.48 -33.12
N PHE A 68 42.78 21.91 -33.30
CA PHE A 68 43.13 23.33 -33.32
C PHE A 68 42.57 24.07 -34.54
N MET A 69 42.50 23.41 -35.70
CA MET A 69 41.87 24.01 -36.89
C MET A 69 40.34 24.15 -36.73
N ILE A 70 39.69 23.18 -36.08
CA ILE A 70 38.24 23.25 -35.81
C ILE A 70 37.93 24.34 -34.78
N ILE A 71 38.68 24.39 -33.67
CA ILE A 71 38.46 25.39 -32.62
C ILE A 71 38.76 26.80 -33.13
N GLY A 72 39.85 26.98 -33.90
CA GLY A 72 40.19 28.27 -34.50
C GLY A 72 39.10 28.80 -35.43
N ASN A 73 38.55 27.95 -36.30
CA ASN A 73 37.47 28.35 -37.20
C ASN A 73 36.16 28.61 -36.45
N ALA A 74 35.84 27.84 -35.41
CA ALA A 74 34.65 28.07 -34.58
C ALA A 74 34.72 29.43 -33.85
N ILE A 75 35.89 29.80 -33.33
CA ILE A 75 36.10 31.11 -32.69
C ILE A 75 35.97 32.24 -33.73
N LEU A 76 36.51 32.06 -34.93
CA LEU A 76 36.41 33.06 -36.00
C LEU A 76 34.95 33.28 -36.44
N ILE A 77 34.17 32.19 -36.57
CA ILE A 77 32.74 32.25 -36.90
C ILE A 77 31.94 32.89 -35.75
N ALA A 78 32.25 32.57 -34.50
CA ALA A 78 31.60 33.21 -33.35
C ALA A 78 31.87 34.73 -33.32
N LEU A 79 33.10 35.14 -33.63
CA LEU A 79 33.46 36.55 -33.69
C LEU A 79 32.76 37.27 -34.84
N THR A 80 32.68 36.68 -36.04
CA THR A 80 31.97 37.30 -37.18
C THR A 80 30.44 37.33 -36.99
N CYS A 81 29.86 36.31 -36.36
CA CYS A 81 28.44 36.35 -36.00
C CYS A 81 28.14 37.41 -34.93
N SER A 82 29.04 37.60 -33.96
CA SER A 82 28.87 38.60 -32.91
C SER A 82 28.93 40.04 -33.45
N THR A 83 29.81 40.33 -34.41
CA THR A 83 29.90 41.67 -35.02
C THR A 83 28.71 41.97 -35.93
N CYS A 84 28.17 40.97 -36.63
CA CYS A 84 26.92 41.11 -37.38
C CYS A 84 25.72 41.37 -36.46
N ALA A 85 25.63 40.70 -35.31
CA ALA A 85 24.56 40.94 -34.33
C ALA A 85 24.62 42.36 -33.76
N ILE A 86 25.82 42.88 -33.48
CA ILE A 86 26.02 44.27 -33.01
C ILE A 86 25.61 45.27 -34.10
N LEU A 87 25.96 45.03 -35.37
CA LEU A 87 25.58 45.91 -36.48
C LEU A 87 24.05 45.93 -36.73
N ILE A 88 23.36 44.81 -36.53
CA ILE A 88 21.89 44.75 -36.60
C ILE A 88 21.25 45.47 -35.40
N TYR A 89 21.84 45.34 -34.21
CA TYR A 89 21.35 46.01 -33.00
C TYR A 89 21.52 47.54 -33.06
N VAL A 90 22.59 48.04 -33.67
CA VAL A 90 22.85 49.49 -33.74
C VAL A 90 22.06 50.17 -34.87
N ASN A 91 21.69 49.45 -35.93
CA ASN A 91 20.96 50.00 -37.08
C ASN A 91 19.46 49.69 -37.09
N THR A 92 18.93 48.98 -36.08
CA THR A 92 17.49 48.95 -35.90
C THR A 92 17.06 50.30 -35.35
N PRO A 93 16.24 51.09 -36.07
CA PRO A 93 15.70 52.30 -35.50
C PRO A 93 15.00 51.90 -34.20
N ASN A 94 15.43 52.50 -33.10
CA ASN A 94 14.75 52.49 -31.81
C ASN A 94 13.44 53.27 -32.00
N ASP A 95 12.55 52.75 -32.84
CA ASP A 95 11.21 53.24 -33.00
C ASP A 95 10.50 52.78 -31.74
N LEU A 96 10.51 53.68 -30.76
CA LEU A 96 9.68 53.73 -29.57
C LEU A 96 9.29 52.32 -29.09
N THR A 97 10.06 51.79 -28.14
CA THR A 97 9.59 50.74 -27.23
C THR A 97 8.38 51.28 -26.47
N VAL A 98 7.23 51.32 -27.14
CA VAL A 98 5.94 51.58 -26.54
C VAL A 98 5.78 50.47 -25.53
N LYS A 99 5.99 50.82 -24.26
CA LYS A 99 5.83 49.89 -23.16
C LYS A 99 4.45 49.28 -23.32
N PRO A 100 4.34 47.94 -23.44
CA PRO A 100 3.06 47.32 -23.69
C PRO A 100 2.09 47.68 -22.57
N LEU A 101 0.86 47.97 -22.95
CA LEU A 101 -0.20 48.36 -22.03
C LEU A 101 -0.47 47.18 -21.08
N THR A 102 -0.56 47.51 -19.80
CA THR A 102 -0.80 46.58 -18.70
C THR A 102 -2.30 46.43 -18.41
N TYR A 103 -2.66 45.43 -17.60
CA TYR A 103 -4.05 45.12 -17.27
C TYR A 103 -4.81 46.36 -16.75
N GLY A 104 -6.00 46.59 -17.29
CA GLY A 104 -6.89 47.69 -16.93
C GLY A 104 -6.56 49.05 -17.57
N GLN A 105 -5.47 49.15 -18.35
CA GLN A 105 -5.17 50.37 -19.10
C GLN A 105 -6.03 50.47 -20.36
N SER A 106 -6.44 51.70 -20.70
CA SER A 106 -7.23 51.95 -21.90
C SER A 106 -6.46 51.64 -23.18
N CYS A 107 -7.13 51.04 -24.16
CA CYS A 107 -6.58 50.62 -25.43
C CYS A 107 -7.58 50.90 -26.56
N VAL A 108 -7.08 50.96 -27.80
CA VAL A 108 -7.94 51.12 -28.98
C VAL A 108 -8.32 49.72 -29.49
N THR A 109 -9.61 49.48 -29.72
CA THR A 109 -10.12 48.20 -30.23
C THR A 109 -9.39 47.80 -31.51
N GLY A 110 -8.80 46.60 -31.53
CA GLY A 110 -8.01 46.08 -32.65
C GLY A 110 -6.51 46.47 -32.62
N SER A 111 -6.05 47.26 -31.65
CA SER A 111 -4.61 47.50 -31.46
C SER A 111 -3.94 46.34 -30.72
N SER A 112 -2.76 45.92 -31.18
CA SER A 112 -1.91 44.91 -30.53
C SER A 112 -1.07 45.50 -29.38
N ASN A 113 -1.52 46.61 -28.79
CA ASN A 113 -0.74 47.39 -27.83
C ASN A 113 -0.79 46.83 -26.41
N CYS A 114 -1.73 45.91 -26.12
CA CYS A 114 -1.74 45.16 -24.87
C CYS A 114 -0.62 44.12 -24.84
N ASP A 115 -0.08 43.84 -23.65
CA ASP A 115 1.00 42.86 -23.48
C ASP A 115 0.55 41.43 -23.81
N TRP A 116 0.74 41.01 -25.06
CA TRP A 116 0.36 39.68 -25.55
C TRP A 116 1.14 38.56 -24.87
N LEU A 117 2.36 38.84 -24.37
CA LEU A 117 3.15 37.87 -23.61
C LEU A 117 2.46 37.48 -22.29
N ARG A 118 1.60 38.36 -21.78
CA ARG A 118 0.75 38.14 -20.60
C ARG A 118 -0.67 37.72 -20.95
N PHE A 119 -0.93 37.41 -22.22
CA PHE A 119 -2.25 37.09 -22.77
C PHE A 119 -3.31 38.19 -22.56
N LEU A 120 -2.88 39.46 -22.58
CA LEU A 120 -3.79 40.60 -22.55
C LEU A 120 -4.25 40.95 -23.97
N VAL A 121 -5.55 41.19 -24.13
CA VAL A 121 -6.15 41.69 -25.37
C VAL A 121 -6.98 42.92 -25.06
N CYS A 122 -7.11 43.80 -26.06
CA CYS A 122 -7.99 44.95 -25.95
C CYS A 122 -9.45 44.50 -26.07
N SER A 123 -10.18 44.49 -24.96
CA SER A 123 -11.61 44.17 -24.90
C SER A 123 -12.34 45.33 -24.26
N SER A 124 -13.36 45.86 -24.95
CA SER A 124 -14.15 47.01 -24.44
C SER A 124 -13.27 48.21 -24.08
N GLU A 125 -12.29 48.53 -24.94
CA GLU A 125 -11.37 49.67 -24.78
C GLU A 125 -10.44 49.60 -23.56
N VAL A 126 -10.32 48.44 -22.91
CA VAL A 126 -9.34 48.19 -21.84
C VAL A 126 -8.57 46.88 -22.08
N CYS A 127 -7.29 46.86 -21.69
CA CYS A 127 -6.51 45.62 -21.73
C CYS A 127 -7.01 44.67 -20.65
N SER A 128 -7.71 43.61 -21.08
CA SER A 128 -8.21 42.55 -20.22
C SER A 128 -7.63 41.20 -20.62
N CYS A 129 -7.87 40.18 -19.81
CA CYS A 129 -7.43 38.84 -20.15
C CYS A 129 -8.18 38.29 -21.37
N PHE A 130 -7.45 37.58 -22.22
CA PHE A 130 -8.02 36.86 -23.34
C PHE A 130 -8.86 35.68 -22.86
N SER A 131 -10.05 35.51 -23.45
CA SER A 131 -10.96 34.39 -23.16
C SER A 131 -11.42 34.37 -21.69
N ASN A 132 -11.61 33.19 -21.12
CA ASN A 132 -12.08 32.95 -19.75
C ASN A 132 -10.94 32.95 -18.69
N ARG A 133 -9.83 33.64 -18.96
CA ARG A 133 -8.72 33.79 -18.01
C ARG A 133 -8.98 34.90 -17.00
N ALA A 134 -8.42 34.77 -15.81
CA ALA A 134 -8.45 35.77 -14.76
C ALA A 134 -7.06 36.39 -14.55
N TRP A 135 -7.03 37.68 -14.18
CA TRP A 135 -5.79 38.37 -13.83
C TRP A 135 -5.39 38.01 -12.39
N ASN A 136 -4.21 37.44 -12.19
CA ASN A 136 -3.70 37.08 -10.85
C ASN A 136 -2.78 38.15 -10.23
N GLY A 137 -2.64 39.32 -10.88
CA GLY A 137 -1.71 40.37 -10.48
C GLY A 137 -0.46 40.47 -11.37
N THR A 138 -0.04 39.37 -12.00
CA THR A 138 1.12 39.35 -12.91
C THR A 138 0.74 38.97 -14.33
N ASP A 139 -0.09 37.94 -14.51
CA ASP A 139 -0.45 37.35 -15.80
C ASP A 139 -1.93 36.94 -15.85
N CYS A 140 -2.44 36.75 -17.05
CA CYS A 140 -3.74 36.13 -17.27
C CYS A 140 -3.63 34.61 -17.21
N VAL A 141 -4.13 34.04 -16.11
CA VAL A 141 -4.09 32.59 -15.85
C VAL A 141 -5.50 32.03 -15.77
N CYS A 142 -5.63 30.72 -15.98
CA CYS A 142 -6.88 30.04 -15.66
C CYS A 142 -7.12 30.09 -14.14
N THR A 143 -8.38 29.97 -13.72
CA THR A 143 -8.71 29.82 -12.30
C THR A 143 -8.01 28.58 -11.71
N THR A 144 -7.89 28.51 -10.38
CA THR A 144 -7.17 27.41 -9.68
C THR A 144 -7.64 26.01 -10.08
N ASP A 145 -8.88 25.94 -10.55
CA ASP A 145 -9.63 24.72 -10.81
C ASP A 145 -9.63 24.37 -12.31
N GLN A 146 -8.96 25.18 -13.13
CA GLN A 146 -8.89 25.03 -14.57
C GLN A 146 -7.44 24.96 -15.07
N TYR A 147 -7.22 24.32 -16.22
CA TYR A 147 -5.94 24.33 -16.93
C TYR A 147 -6.13 24.89 -18.34
N TRP A 148 -5.03 25.38 -18.93
CA TRP A 148 -5.04 25.90 -20.29
C TRP A 148 -4.72 24.80 -21.29
N ASP A 149 -5.61 24.56 -22.25
CA ASP A 149 -5.43 23.54 -23.29
C ASP A 149 -4.71 24.05 -24.56
N GLY A 150 -4.42 25.36 -24.62
CA GLY A 150 -3.94 26.04 -25.83
C GLY A 150 -4.93 27.07 -26.39
N LEU A 151 -6.22 26.92 -26.10
CA LEU A 151 -7.32 27.72 -26.65
C LEU A 151 -8.25 28.32 -25.58
N THR A 152 -8.58 27.54 -24.55
CA THR A 152 -9.52 27.93 -23.48
C THR A 152 -9.12 27.34 -22.13
N CYS A 153 -9.62 27.92 -21.04
CA CYS A 153 -9.49 27.29 -19.72
C CYS A 153 -10.53 26.18 -19.58
N ILE A 154 -10.07 24.94 -19.43
CA ILE A 154 -10.87 23.73 -19.23
C ILE A 154 -10.82 23.33 -17.76
N GLN A 155 -11.93 22.83 -17.22
CA GLN A 155 -11.98 22.28 -15.86
C GLN A 155 -10.99 21.13 -15.68
N LYS A 156 -10.20 21.18 -14.61
CA LYS A 156 -9.26 20.11 -14.28
C LYS A 156 -10.03 18.83 -13.94
N PRO A 157 -9.52 17.66 -14.34
CA PRO A 157 -10.15 16.39 -14.00
C PRO A 157 -10.26 16.18 -12.49
N GLY A 158 -11.42 15.68 -12.07
CA GLY A 158 -11.71 15.23 -10.71
C GLY A 158 -11.30 13.78 -10.48
N TYR A 159 -11.69 13.22 -9.33
CA TYR A 159 -11.34 11.84 -8.94
C TYR A 159 -11.66 10.80 -10.04
N GLN A 160 -10.73 9.87 -10.26
CA GLN A 160 -10.75 8.81 -11.28
C GLN A 160 -10.86 9.27 -12.74
N GLN A 161 -10.87 10.57 -13.01
CA GLN A 161 -10.82 11.07 -14.37
C GLN A 161 -9.39 11.01 -14.91
N SER A 162 -9.26 10.84 -16.22
CA SER A 162 -7.97 10.71 -16.88
C SER A 162 -7.14 11.98 -16.75
N CYS A 163 -5.85 11.81 -16.47
CA CYS A 163 -4.89 12.89 -16.30
C CYS A 163 -3.59 12.58 -17.02
N SER A 164 -2.76 13.61 -17.22
CA SER A 164 -1.42 13.48 -17.78
C SER A 164 -0.55 14.66 -17.32
N SER A 165 0.72 14.68 -17.71
CA SER A 165 1.58 15.85 -17.48
C SER A 165 1.02 17.15 -18.09
N SER A 166 0.21 17.04 -19.14
CA SER A 166 -0.45 18.17 -19.82
C SER A 166 -1.87 18.44 -19.32
N ILE A 167 -2.45 17.52 -18.56
CA ILE A 167 -3.83 17.59 -18.03
C ILE A 167 -3.75 17.38 -16.52
N PRO A 168 -3.43 18.44 -15.75
CA PRO A 168 -3.25 18.32 -14.31
C PRO A 168 -4.59 18.13 -13.60
N CYS A 169 -4.59 17.31 -12.56
CA CYS A 169 -5.76 17.11 -11.71
C CYS A 169 -6.16 18.35 -10.93
N TYR A 170 -7.43 18.38 -10.49
CA TYR A 170 -7.91 19.36 -9.53
C TYR A 170 -6.96 19.43 -8.32
N SER A 171 -6.78 20.60 -7.71
CA SER A 171 -5.73 20.87 -6.71
C SER A 171 -5.75 19.95 -5.48
N LYS A 172 -6.87 19.26 -5.23
CA LYS A 172 -7.04 18.28 -4.16
C LYS A 172 -6.61 16.84 -4.53
N PHE A 173 -6.22 16.60 -5.78
CA PHE A 173 -5.85 15.28 -6.30
C PHE A 173 -4.47 15.32 -6.97
N THR A 174 -3.84 14.16 -7.04
CA THR A 174 -2.56 13.93 -7.73
C THR A 174 -2.79 12.95 -8.87
N CYS A 175 -2.16 13.21 -10.03
CA CYS A 175 -2.23 12.29 -11.16
C CYS A 175 -1.37 11.04 -10.87
N ASP A 176 -1.99 9.87 -10.80
CA ASP A 176 -1.27 8.61 -10.66
C ASP A 176 -0.59 8.22 -11.99
N PRO A 177 0.73 8.10 -12.06
CA PRO A 177 1.45 7.79 -13.29
C PRO A 177 1.14 6.38 -13.83
N LEU A 178 0.65 5.45 -12.99
CA LEU A 178 0.37 4.08 -13.42
C LEU A 178 -0.99 3.95 -14.09
N THR A 179 -2.03 4.51 -13.48
CA THR A 179 -3.40 4.45 -14.02
C THR A 179 -3.72 5.61 -14.94
N SER A 180 -2.92 6.68 -14.93
CA SER A 180 -3.22 7.94 -15.61
C SER A 180 -4.57 8.52 -15.17
N THR A 181 -4.90 8.38 -13.88
CA THR A 181 -6.12 8.92 -13.29
C THR A 181 -5.84 9.78 -12.05
N CYS A 182 -6.72 10.73 -11.77
CA CYS A 182 -6.60 11.58 -10.59
C CYS A 182 -7.01 10.84 -9.32
N LEU A 183 -6.07 10.69 -8.39
CA LEU A 183 -6.24 10.01 -7.12
C LEU A 183 -5.99 10.96 -5.95
N CYS A 184 -6.36 10.57 -4.74
CA CYS A 184 -5.99 11.38 -3.57
C CYS A 184 -4.45 11.40 -3.39
N PRO A 185 -3.85 12.50 -2.88
CA PRO A 185 -2.39 12.68 -2.81
C PRO A 185 -1.64 11.56 -2.07
N SER A 186 -2.33 10.83 -1.19
CA SER A 186 -1.79 9.69 -0.45
C SER A 186 -1.82 8.37 -1.24
N GLU A 187 -2.64 8.25 -2.28
CA GLU A 187 -2.75 7.02 -3.08
C GLU A 187 -1.60 6.88 -4.11
N SER A 188 -0.99 7.99 -4.52
CA SER A 188 0.03 8.02 -5.59
C SER A 188 1.48 7.75 -5.15
N ALA A 189 1.78 7.65 -3.85
CA ALA A 189 3.17 7.70 -3.37
C ALA A 189 3.88 6.34 -3.16
N ALA A 190 3.18 5.20 -3.07
CA ALA A 190 3.87 3.90 -2.99
C ALA A 190 2.93 2.74 -3.29
N HIS A 191 3.19 2.05 -4.41
CA HIS A 191 2.46 0.88 -4.91
C HIS A 191 2.58 -0.39 -4.01
N TYR A 192 3.07 -0.26 -2.79
CA TYR A 192 3.11 -1.32 -1.76
C TYR A 192 2.27 -1.02 -0.52
N SER A 193 1.57 0.12 -0.47
CA SER A 193 0.75 0.51 0.69
C SER A 193 -0.72 0.76 0.34
N ARG A 194 -1.31 -0.01 -0.59
CA ARG A 194 -2.76 0.01 -0.88
C ARG A 194 -3.65 -0.21 0.35
N TYR A 195 -3.07 -0.59 1.48
CA TYR A 195 -3.76 -0.76 2.75
C TYR A 195 -3.64 0.44 3.71
N TYR A 196 -2.77 1.42 3.50
CA TYR A 196 -2.36 2.33 4.60
C TYR A 196 -2.81 3.79 4.52
N THR A 197 -3.57 4.22 3.52
CA THR A 197 -3.82 5.66 3.36
C THR A 197 -5.25 6.03 3.70
N GLY A 198 -5.38 6.65 4.87
CA GLY A 198 -6.63 7.08 5.47
C GLY A 198 -7.19 8.32 4.81
N LEU A 199 -7.44 8.32 3.49
CA LEU A 199 -8.28 9.31 2.81
C LEU A 199 -9.27 8.60 1.84
N VAL A 200 -10.49 9.12 1.72
CA VAL A 200 -11.59 8.70 0.84
C VAL A 200 -12.16 9.94 0.18
N THR A 201 -12.53 9.87 -1.09
CA THR A 201 -13.22 10.98 -1.74
C THR A 201 -14.70 10.99 -1.37
N ASP A 202 -15.17 12.05 -0.73
CA ASP A 202 -16.60 12.30 -0.66
C ASP A 202 -17.05 12.91 -2.00
N TYR A 203 -17.92 12.17 -2.70
CA TYR A 203 -18.45 12.53 -4.02
C TYR A 203 -19.24 13.85 -3.99
N TYR A 204 -19.87 14.20 -2.86
CA TYR A 204 -20.64 15.44 -2.77
C TYR A 204 -19.75 16.67 -2.52
N SER A 205 -18.65 16.52 -1.79
CA SER A 205 -17.72 17.62 -1.51
C SER A 205 -16.54 17.72 -2.48
N GLY A 206 -16.24 16.65 -3.23
CA GLY A 206 -15.04 16.57 -4.07
C GLY A 206 -13.75 16.71 -3.25
N THR A 207 -13.77 16.28 -1.98
CA THR A 207 -12.63 16.38 -1.06
C THR A 207 -12.12 15.01 -0.63
N CYS A 208 -10.81 14.89 -0.47
CA CYS A 208 -10.18 13.74 0.17
C CYS A 208 -10.35 13.91 1.69
N GLU A 209 -11.25 13.15 2.30
CA GLU A 209 -11.52 13.12 3.73
C GLU A 209 -10.91 11.89 4.38
N PRO A 210 -10.56 11.91 5.69
CA PRO A 210 -10.00 10.73 6.32
C PRO A 210 -10.89 9.50 6.29
N LYS A 211 -10.30 8.30 6.09
CA LYS A 211 -11.03 7.04 6.26
C LYS A 211 -11.66 6.97 7.65
N GLY A 212 -12.94 6.60 7.70
CA GLY A 212 -13.72 6.52 8.93
C GLY A 212 -13.13 5.54 9.94
N ALA A 213 -12.92 6.02 11.17
CA ALA A 213 -12.52 5.21 12.31
C ALA A 213 -13.71 4.39 12.86
N TRP A 214 -13.46 3.49 13.82
CA TRP A 214 -14.53 2.72 14.46
C TRP A 214 -15.68 3.63 14.95
N GLY A 215 -16.91 3.28 14.58
CA GLY A 215 -18.14 3.99 14.96
C GLY A 215 -18.42 5.28 14.20
N SER A 216 -17.53 5.75 13.31
CA SER A 216 -17.83 6.91 12.48
C SER A 216 -18.88 6.56 11.42
N ALA A 217 -19.68 7.55 11.01
CA ALA A 217 -20.58 7.39 9.87
C ALA A 217 -19.79 6.99 8.62
N CYS A 218 -20.41 6.17 7.78
CA CYS A 218 -19.83 5.72 6.52
C CYS A 218 -20.92 5.60 5.46
N ASN A 219 -20.54 5.46 4.20
CA ASN A 219 -21.47 5.33 3.09
C ASN A 219 -21.28 3.97 2.41
N VAL A 220 -22.35 3.17 2.38
CA VAL A 220 -22.34 1.80 1.84
C VAL A 220 -22.04 1.71 0.35
N HIS A 221 -22.26 2.78 -0.40
CA HIS A 221 -21.91 2.80 -1.82
C HIS A 221 -20.39 2.85 -2.04
N TYR A 222 -19.61 3.09 -0.97
CA TYR A 222 -18.15 3.15 -1.03
C TYR A 222 -17.57 2.13 -0.04
N VAL A 223 -17.14 1.00 -0.60
CA VAL A 223 -16.50 -0.10 0.13
C VAL A 223 -15.32 0.40 0.99
N LEU A 224 -14.62 1.43 0.50
CA LEU A 224 -13.42 2.00 1.11
C LEU A 224 -13.67 3.14 2.12
N SER A 225 -14.92 3.39 2.55
CA SER A 225 -15.26 4.48 3.49
C SER A 225 -14.55 4.37 4.85
N CYS A 226 -14.17 3.16 5.24
CA CYS A 226 -13.67 2.84 6.58
C CYS A 226 -12.19 2.47 6.56
N GLN A 227 -11.55 2.50 7.73
CA GLN A 227 -10.18 2.04 7.92
C GLN A 227 -10.08 0.51 7.83
N GLU A 228 -10.14 -0.03 6.61
CA GLU A 228 -10.09 -1.47 6.35
C GLU A 228 -8.81 -2.15 6.87
N TYR A 229 -7.71 -1.41 7.00
CA TYR A 229 -6.47 -1.92 7.61
C TYR A 229 -6.63 -2.25 9.10
N ASN A 230 -7.62 -1.64 9.76
CA ASN A 230 -8.04 -2.01 11.10
C ASN A 230 -9.16 -3.07 11.08
N GLY A 231 -9.45 -3.68 9.92
CA GLY A 231 -10.51 -4.67 9.73
C GLY A 231 -11.93 -4.10 9.75
N LEU A 232 -12.09 -2.79 9.52
CA LEU A 232 -13.39 -2.13 9.48
C LEU A 232 -14.07 -2.25 8.11
N THR A 233 -15.39 -2.38 8.14
CA THR A 233 -16.30 -2.37 7.00
C THR A 233 -17.49 -1.46 7.30
N CYS A 234 -18.11 -0.90 6.25
CA CYS A 234 -19.28 -0.06 6.42
C CYS A 234 -20.54 -0.93 6.55
N SER A 235 -21.13 -0.97 7.74
CA SER A 235 -22.32 -1.78 8.00
C SER A 235 -23.38 -1.01 8.80
N LEU A 236 -24.61 -1.50 8.76
CA LEU A 236 -25.74 -0.84 9.41
C LEU A 236 -25.54 -0.92 10.94
N GLY A 237 -25.28 0.23 11.56
CA GLY A 237 -25.12 0.35 13.00
C GLY A 237 -26.46 0.45 13.74
N ALA A 238 -26.38 0.57 15.06
CA ALA A 238 -27.55 0.83 15.91
C ALA A 238 -28.18 2.18 15.52
N GLY A 239 -29.49 2.17 15.23
CA GLY A 239 -30.23 3.38 14.82
C GLY A 239 -30.38 3.57 13.30
N GLY A 240 -30.01 2.58 12.48
CA GLY A 240 -30.24 2.60 11.03
C GLY A 240 -29.27 3.51 10.26
N ILE A 241 -28.21 3.98 10.90
CA ILE A 241 -27.13 4.76 10.29
C ILE A 241 -25.99 3.80 9.97
N PHE A 242 -25.43 3.91 8.77
CA PHE A 242 -24.25 3.14 8.39
C PHE A 242 -23.01 3.67 9.10
N THR A 243 -22.32 2.80 9.82
CA THR A 243 -21.10 3.13 10.56
C THR A 243 -19.98 2.14 10.26
N CYS A 244 -18.74 2.59 10.47
CA CYS A 244 -17.58 1.72 10.35
C CYS A 244 -17.53 0.74 11.52
N ASN A 245 -17.85 -0.52 11.23
CA ASN A 245 -17.86 -1.61 12.20
C ASN A 245 -16.94 -2.75 11.75
N CYS A 246 -16.72 -3.75 12.59
CA CYS A 246 -15.90 -4.91 12.25
C CYS A 246 -16.72 -5.85 11.35
N TYR A 247 -16.02 -6.67 10.57
CA TYR A 247 -16.64 -7.78 9.86
C TYR A 247 -17.39 -8.72 10.81
N SER A 248 -18.40 -9.42 10.29
CA SER A 248 -19.09 -10.48 11.05
C SER A 248 -18.08 -11.53 11.54
N GLY A 249 -18.14 -11.87 12.82
CA GLY A 249 -17.16 -12.76 13.48
C GLY A 249 -15.92 -12.06 14.03
N TYR A 250 -15.86 -10.72 13.96
CA TYR A 250 -14.79 -9.91 14.53
C TYR A 250 -15.38 -8.87 15.49
N TYR A 251 -14.54 -8.39 16.40
CA TYR A 251 -14.90 -7.34 17.36
C TYR A 251 -13.81 -6.29 17.48
N TRP A 252 -14.19 -5.07 17.86
CA TRP A 252 -13.25 -3.97 17.99
C TRP A 252 -12.49 -4.03 19.31
N ARG A 253 -11.15 -4.08 19.25
CA ARG A 253 -10.29 -3.98 20.43
C ARG A 253 -9.66 -2.59 20.50
N SER A 254 -10.08 -1.82 21.50
CA SER A 254 -9.66 -0.42 21.67
C SER A 254 -8.19 -0.26 22.07
N ASP A 255 -7.59 -1.28 22.68
CA ASP A 255 -6.18 -1.31 23.10
C ASP A 255 -5.22 -1.34 21.90
N THR A 256 -5.57 -2.10 20.86
CA THR A 256 -4.78 -2.24 19.63
C THR A 256 -5.31 -1.40 18.48
N GLY A 257 -6.51 -0.83 18.62
CA GLY A 257 -7.17 -0.05 17.58
C GLY A 257 -7.49 -0.87 16.33
N ASN A 258 -7.81 -2.16 16.51
CA ASN A 258 -8.01 -3.11 15.42
C ASN A 258 -9.20 -4.04 15.70
N CYS A 259 -9.85 -4.49 14.64
CA CYS A 259 -10.77 -5.61 14.69
C CYS A 259 -10.00 -6.92 14.85
N VAL A 260 -10.38 -7.71 15.84
CA VAL A 260 -9.80 -9.02 16.15
C VAL A 260 -10.88 -10.08 16.04
N GLU A 261 -10.49 -11.30 15.65
CA GLU A 261 -11.44 -12.40 15.47
C GLU A 261 -12.06 -12.78 16.82
N GLN A 262 -13.36 -13.07 16.83
CA GLN A 262 -14.05 -13.54 18.02
C GLN A 262 -13.57 -14.94 18.41
N GLY A 263 -13.45 -15.20 19.71
CA GLY A 263 -13.18 -16.53 20.25
C GLY A 263 -14.30 -17.50 19.87
N LYS A 264 -13.95 -18.61 19.22
CA LYS A 264 -14.89 -19.61 18.70
C LYS A 264 -15.00 -20.83 19.61
N ARG A 265 -14.19 -20.92 20.65
CA ARG A 265 -14.15 -22.02 21.61
C ARG A 265 -14.11 -21.49 23.04
N PRO A 266 -14.46 -22.32 24.03
CA PRO A 266 -14.12 -22.03 25.42
C PRO A 266 -12.61 -21.82 25.55
N GLU A 267 -12.21 -21.00 26.52
CA GLU A 267 -10.81 -20.66 26.81
C GLU A 267 -10.14 -19.71 25.81
N ASP A 268 -10.75 -19.46 24.65
CA ASP A 268 -10.30 -18.43 23.71
C ASP A 268 -10.32 -17.05 24.38
N ASP A 269 -9.33 -16.22 24.04
CA ASP A 269 -9.16 -14.89 24.62
C ASP A 269 -10.24 -13.91 24.15
N CYS A 270 -10.90 -13.26 25.10
CA CYS A 270 -11.89 -12.20 24.87
C CYS A 270 -11.51 -10.88 25.58
N THR A 271 -10.21 -10.67 25.83
CA THR A 271 -9.65 -9.48 26.49
C THR A 271 -10.14 -8.18 25.86
N GLY A 272 -10.47 -7.21 26.74
CA GLY A 272 -10.91 -5.87 26.34
C GLY A 272 -12.41 -5.74 26.04
N ASN A 273 -13.19 -6.82 26.03
CA ASN A 273 -14.63 -6.78 25.77
C ASN A 273 -15.50 -7.64 26.70
N ALA A 274 -15.00 -8.00 27.88
CA ALA A 274 -15.77 -8.74 28.88
C ALA A 274 -17.09 -8.06 29.29
N ALA A 275 -17.13 -6.73 29.36
CA ALA A 275 -18.33 -5.99 29.73
C ALA A 275 -19.47 -6.09 28.70
N ASN A 276 -19.13 -6.34 27.43
CA ASN A 276 -20.08 -6.26 26.33
C ASN A 276 -20.34 -7.63 25.68
N ASN A 277 -19.66 -8.70 26.13
CA ASN A 277 -19.71 -10.04 25.54
C ASN A 277 -19.40 -10.12 24.03
N LEU A 278 -18.78 -9.08 23.46
CA LEU A 278 -18.49 -9.02 22.03
C LEU A 278 -17.25 -9.82 21.62
N GLY A 279 -16.40 -10.20 22.58
CA GLY A 279 -15.15 -10.92 22.32
C GLY A 279 -15.32 -12.39 21.96
N CYS A 280 -16.50 -12.96 22.19
CA CYS A 280 -16.80 -14.37 21.93
C CYS A 280 -17.86 -14.50 20.84
N ALA A 281 -17.79 -15.61 20.09
CA ALA A 281 -18.63 -15.84 18.95
C ALA A 281 -20.10 -16.09 19.38
N LEU A 282 -20.99 -15.15 19.06
CA LEU A 282 -22.41 -15.20 19.45
C LEU A 282 -23.16 -16.38 18.81
N ASN A 283 -22.76 -16.77 17.59
CA ASN A 283 -23.31 -17.95 16.91
C ASN A 283 -22.99 -19.27 17.63
N ALA A 284 -21.91 -19.29 18.41
CA ALA A 284 -21.53 -20.41 19.26
C ALA A 284 -22.12 -20.31 20.68
N THR A 285 -22.97 -19.30 20.92
CA THR A 285 -23.62 -18.98 22.20
C THR A 285 -22.64 -18.85 23.37
N LEU A 286 -21.39 -18.45 23.10
CA LEU A 286 -20.35 -18.21 24.10
C LEU A 286 -20.52 -16.82 24.75
N GLU A 287 -20.14 -16.73 26.03
CA GLU A 287 -20.01 -15.47 26.77
C GLU A 287 -18.56 -15.27 27.23
N CYS A 288 -18.14 -14.01 27.37
CA CYS A 288 -16.81 -13.68 27.88
C CYS A 288 -16.84 -13.67 29.41
N ASN A 289 -16.03 -14.50 30.04
CA ASN A 289 -15.90 -14.50 31.48
C ASN A 289 -15.07 -13.31 31.94
N ALA A 290 -15.74 -12.35 32.60
CA ALA A 290 -15.10 -11.12 33.10
C ALA A 290 -14.00 -11.33 34.14
N VAL A 291 -13.89 -12.52 34.73
CA VAL A 291 -12.86 -12.82 35.75
C VAL A 291 -11.51 -13.14 35.11
N ASN A 292 -11.51 -13.92 34.03
CA ASN A 292 -10.29 -14.45 33.41
C ASN A 292 -10.12 -14.05 31.93
N ASN A 293 -11.01 -13.23 31.38
CA ASN A 293 -11.02 -12.81 29.98
C ASN A 293 -11.01 -13.97 28.98
N GLN A 294 -11.65 -15.09 29.33
CA GLN A 294 -11.78 -16.23 28.45
C GLN A 294 -13.24 -16.47 28.06
N CYS A 295 -13.46 -16.92 26.83
CA CYS A 295 -14.76 -17.39 26.40
C CYS A 295 -15.18 -18.63 27.20
N ARG A 296 -16.45 -18.71 27.56
CA ARG A 296 -17.05 -19.88 28.20
C ARG A 296 -18.49 -20.03 27.74
N CYS A 297 -19.05 -21.21 27.96
CA CYS A 297 -20.48 -21.37 27.83
C CYS A 297 -21.23 -20.66 28.98
N PRO A 298 -22.43 -20.13 28.71
CA PRO A 298 -23.31 -19.58 29.74
C PRO A 298 -23.66 -20.61 30.82
N THR A 299 -24.19 -20.16 31.94
CA THR A 299 -24.62 -21.06 33.03
C THR A 299 -25.61 -22.10 32.53
N ASN A 300 -25.38 -23.38 32.87
CA ASN A 300 -26.13 -24.56 32.40
C ASN A 300 -25.91 -24.92 30.91
N TYR A 301 -24.89 -24.37 30.26
CA TYR A 301 -24.48 -24.77 28.93
C TYR A 301 -23.05 -25.33 28.98
N PHE A 302 -22.78 -26.26 28.07
CA PHE A 302 -21.48 -26.90 27.90
C PHE A 302 -21.08 -26.85 26.44
N TRP A 303 -19.77 -26.93 26.20
CA TRP A 303 -19.25 -26.91 24.84
C TRP A 303 -19.44 -28.26 24.15
N ASN A 304 -20.23 -28.28 23.08
CA ASN A 304 -20.41 -29.47 22.26
C ASN A 304 -19.43 -29.44 21.09
N ASN A 305 -18.39 -30.28 21.15
CA ASN A 305 -17.35 -30.39 20.11
C ASN A 305 -17.89 -30.86 18.75
N ASN A 306 -19.04 -31.55 18.72
CA ASN A 306 -19.61 -32.03 17.46
C ASN A 306 -20.31 -30.91 16.70
N THR A 307 -21.01 -30.03 17.41
CA THR A 307 -21.74 -28.89 16.81
C THR A 307 -20.94 -27.60 16.82
N ASN A 308 -19.83 -27.54 17.58
CA ASN A 308 -19.06 -26.33 17.88
C ASN A 308 -19.95 -25.19 18.42
N THR A 309 -20.85 -25.53 19.34
CA THR A 309 -21.77 -24.58 19.98
C THR A 309 -21.97 -24.94 21.45
N CYS A 310 -22.33 -23.95 22.27
CA CYS A 310 -22.77 -24.21 23.64
C CYS A 310 -24.17 -24.84 23.62
N SER A 311 -24.26 -26.10 24.05
CA SER A 311 -25.50 -26.86 24.16
C SER A 311 -26.00 -26.82 25.60
N PHE A 312 -27.31 -26.81 25.81
CA PHE A 312 -27.88 -26.80 27.16
C PHE A 312 -27.71 -28.18 27.80
N HIS A 313 -27.10 -28.23 28.98
CA HIS A 313 -27.20 -29.38 29.86
C HIS A 313 -28.31 -29.15 30.87
N GLY A 314 -29.15 -30.16 30.98
CA GLY A 314 -30.15 -30.24 32.01
C GLY A 314 -29.54 -30.20 33.42
N GLY A 315 -30.06 -29.31 34.26
CA GLY A 315 -29.78 -29.27 35.69
C GLY A 315 -30.45 -30.43 36.45
N TYR A 316 -30.36 -30.43 37.78
CA TYR A 316 -31.02 -31.46 38.58
C TYR A 316 -32.52 -31.57 38.24
N GLN A 317 -32.97 -32.79 37.96
CA GLN A 317 -34.34 -33.16 37.58
C GLN A 317 -34.86 -32.55 36.27
N THR A 318 -34.01 -32.13 35.35
CA THR A 318 -34.46 -31.82 33.98
C THR A 318 -34.51 -33.08 33.11
N LEU A 319 -35.33 -33.08 32.06
CA LEU A 319 -35.42 -34.19 31.12
C LEU A 319 -34.09 -34.43 30.40
N CYS A 320 -33.74 -35.70 30.18
CA CYS A 320 -32.53 -36.13 29.47
C CYS A 320 -32.80 -37.38 28.64
N PHE A 321 -32.04 -37.56 27.55
CA PHE A 321 -32.08 -38.77 26.72
C PHE A 321 -30.90 -39.70 27.02
N ASP A 322 -29.74 -39.13 27.32
CA ASP A 322 -28.53 -39.84 27.73
C ASP A 322 -27.66 -38.95 28.62
N ASN A 323 -26.53 -39.47 29.10
CA ASN A 323 -25.63 -38.76 30.01
C ASN A 323 -25.03 -37.47 29.42
N SER A 324 -25.02 -37.29 28.09
CA SER A 324 -24.56 -36.06 27.43
C SER A 324 -25.58 -34.92 27.44
N TRP A 325 -26.70 -35.11 28.14
CA TRP A 325 -27.66 -34.06 28.47
C TRP A 325 -27.51 -33.64 29.95
N CYS A 326 -26.73 -34.42 30.69
CA CYS A 326 -26.25 -34.31 32.07
C CYS A 326 -25.26 -33.17 32.33
N ASN A 327 -25.55 -32.18 33.19
CA ASN A 327 -24.46 -31.30 33.64
C ASN A 327 -23.43 -32.09 34.48
N SER A 328 -22.34 -32.50 33.82
CA SER A 328 -21.27 -33.29 34.42
C SER A 328 -20.45 -32.52 35.45
N ASP A 329 -20.41 -31.18 35.36
CA ASP A 329 -19.73 -30.34 36.37
C ASP A 329 -20.46 -30.39 37.71
N LEU A 330 -21.76 -30.73 37.67
CA LEU A 330 -22.58 -30.98 38.85
C LEU A 330 -22.64 -32.47 39.22
N ASN A 331 -21.83 -33.32 38.57
CA ASN A 331 -21.82 -34.79 38.71
C ASN A 331 -23.20 -35.43 38.42
N LEU A 332 -24.01 -34.82 37.55
CA LEU A 332 -25.30 -35.37 37.13
C LEU A 332 -25.14 -36.41 36.02
N VAL A 333 -25.96 -37.46 36.07
CA VAL A 333 -26.09 -38.49 35.03
C VAL A 333 -27.55 -38.57 34.59
N CYS A 334 -27.80 -39.05 33.37
CA CYS A 334 -29.16 -39.27 32.92
C CYS A 334 -29.68 -40.58 33.51
N HIS A 335 -30.66 -40.48 34.40
CA HIS A 335 -31.23 -41.64 35.05
C HIS A 335 -32.05 -42.44 34.03
N SER A 336 -31.61 -43.67 33.74
CA SER A 336 -32.36 -44.64 32.94
C SER A 336 -32.96 -45.70 33.85
N SER A 337 -34.02 -46.38 33.40
CA SER A 337 -34.70 -47.44 34.15
C SER A 337 -33.82 -48.65 34.51
N ALA A 338 -32.56 -48.68 34.04
CA ALA A 338 -31.56 -49.68 34.38
C ALA A 338 -30.71 -49.33 35.62
N LEU A 339 -30.78 -48.09 36.11
CA LEU A 339 -30.07 -47.64 37.29
C LEU A 339 -30.99 -47.76 38.51
N THR A 340 -30.46 -48.22 39.64
CA THR A 340 -31.19 -48.14 40.91
C THR A 340 -31.50 -46.67 41.19
N PRO A 341 -32.77 -46.32 41.51
CA PRO A 341 -33.13 -44.97 41.90
C PRO A 341 -32.17 -44.49 42.98
N CYS A 342 -31.61 -43.28 42.84
CA CYS A 342 -30.95 -42.71 44.00
C CYS A 342 -32.04 -42.39 45.02
N ASP A 343 -31.86 -42.81 46.27
CA ASP A 343 -32.53 -42.13 47.37
C ASP A 343 -32.00 -40.70 47.35
N CYS A 344 -32.66 -39.85 46.59
CA CYS A 344 -32.43 -38.43 46.47
C CYS A 344 -33.61 -37.71 47.16
N PRO A 345 -33.50 -36.40 47.48
CA PRO A 345 -34.55 -35.67 48.22
C PRO A 345 -35.95 -35.75 47.58
N ILE A 346 -35.98 -35.97 46.27
CA ILE A 346 -37.16 -36.30 45.48
C ILE A 346 -36.90 -37.62 44.75
N THR A 347 -37.94 -38.45 44.64
CA THR A 347 -37.86 -39.75 43.97
C THR A 347 -37.30 -39.58 42.56
N SER A 348 -36.21 -40.27 42.24
CA SER A 348 -35.63 -40.27 40.89
C SER A 348 -36.69 -40.62 39.86
N VAL A 349 -36.81 -39.78 38.83
CA VAL A 349 -37.71 -40.02 37.70
C VAL A 349 -36.86 -40.43 36.50
N ASN A 350 -37.30 -41.48 35.80
CA ASN A 350 -36.64 -41.92 34.56
C ASN A 350 -36.54 -40.79 33.53
N ALA A 351 -35.48 -40.81 32.74
CA ALA A 351 -35.15 -39.82 31.73
C ALA A 351 -35.01 -38.41 32.32
N ARG A 352 -34.45 -38.31 33.54
CA ARG A 352 -34.06 -37.03 34.14
C ARG A 352 -32.62 -37.04 34.64
N CYS A 353 -32.01 -35.87 34.62
CA CYS A 353 -30.69 -35.63 35.16
C CYS A 353 -30.71 -35.74 36.68
N ASP A 354 -30.01 -36.73 37.21
CA ASP A 354 -30.00 -37.06 38.63
C ASP A 354 -28.60 -37.46 39.08
N CYS A 355 -28.40 -37.60 40.38
CA CYS A 355 -27.13 -38.07 40.91
C CYS A 355 -26.93 -39.57 40.64
N GLN A 356 -25.65 -39.99 40.53
CA GLN A 356 -25.33 -41.41 40.59
C GLN A 356 -25.79 -42.01 41.93
N ASN A 357 -26.05 -43.32 41.98
CA ASN A 357 -26.49 -44.01 43.20
C ASN A 357 -25.50 -43.94 44.38
N THR A 358 -24.23 -43.63 44.12
CA THR A 358 -23.18 -43.39 45.11
C THR A 358 -23.15 -41.95 45.65
N HIS A 359 -23.98 -41.07 45.10
CA HIS A 359 -24.04 -39.64 45.39
C HIS A 359 -25.44 -39.22 45.84
N TYR A 360 -25.55 -37.99 46.32
CA TYR A 360 -26.82 -37.33 46.64
C TYR A 360 -26.76 -35.86 46.24
N TRP A 361 -27.92 -35.26 45.97
CA TRP A 361 -28.02 -33.84 45.63
C TRP A 361 -28.04 -32.99 46.91
N ASP A 362 -27.05 -32.11 47.08
CA ASP A 362 -26.95 -31.21 48.24
C ASP A 362 -27.61 -29.84 48.05
N GLY A 363 -28.18 -29.60 46.87
CA GLY A 363 -28.76 -28.31 46.47
C GLY A 363 -27.92 -27.57 45.43
N GLN A 364 -26.65 -27.94 45.26
CA GLN A 364 -25.73 -27.31 44.31
C GLN A 364 -24.97 -28.32 43.45
N ILE A 365 -24.51 -29.45 44.00
CA ILE A 365 -23.74 -30.46 43.31
C ILE A 365 -24.14 -31.87 43.78
N CYS A 366 -23.95 -32.89 42.94
CA CYS A 366 -24.02 -34.27 43.41
C CYS A 366 -22.77 -34.59 44.23
N SER A 367 -22.96 -34.71 45.55
CA SER A 367 -21.92 -34.98 46.54
C SER A 367 -21.89 -36.48 46.90
N PRO A 368 -20.71 -37.07 47.16
CA PRO A 368 -20.63 -38.48 47.53
C PRO A 368 -21.44 -38.78 48.80
N ARG A 369 -22.12 -39.93 48.84
CA ARG A 369 -22.79 -40.39 50.06
C ARG A 369 -21.78 -40.64 51.16
N VAL A 370 -22.20 -40.37 52.39
CA VAL A 370 -21.35 -40.45 53.57
C VAL A 370 -21.57 -41.75 54.34
N GLY A 371 -20.50 -42.26 54.94
CA GLY A 371 -20.53 -43.48 55.76
C GLY A 371 -21.11 -43.27 57.17
N LEU A 372 -21.11 -44.34 57.96
CA LEU A 372 -21.59 -44.31 59.35
C LEU A 372 -20.84 -43.28 60.20
N ASN A 373 -21.55 -42.66 61.15
CA ASN A 373 -21.08 -41.62 62.06
C ASN A 373 -20.61 -40.32 61.38
N ILE A 374 -20.90 -40.12 60.09
CA ILE A 374 -20.65 -38.86 59.40
C ILE A 374 -21.94 -38.01 59.42
N PRO A 375 -21.84 -36.68 59.60
CA PRO A 375 -22.99 -35.78 59.51
C PRO A 375 -23.73 -35.91 58.18
N CYS A 376 -25.05 -35.91 58.23
CA CYS A 376 -25.92 -36.02 57.06
C CYS A 376 -27.05 -35.00 57.08
N PRO A 377 -27.41 -34.41 55.92
CA PRO A 377 -28.59 -33.55 55.78
C PRO A 377 -29.91 -34.33 55.75
N GLY A 378 -29.87 -35.63 55.48
CA GLY A 378 -31.04 -36.50 55.45
C GLY A 378 -30.67 -37.94 55.08
N ASN A 379 -31.65 -38.86 55.13
CA ASN A 379 -31.42 -40.30 54.87
C ASN A 379 -30.78 -40.55 53.50
N TYR A 380 -31.14 -39.75 52.50
CA TYR A 380 -30.62 -39.81 51.13
C TYR A 380 -29.09 -39.61 51.03
N ALA A 381 -28.47 -38.97 52.03
CA ALA A 381 -27.04 -38.71 52.04
C ALA A 381 -26.21 -39.88 52.59
N CYS A 382 -26.84 -40.88 53.23
CA CYS A 382 -26.15 -42.01 53.82
C CYS A 382 -25.87 -43.11 52.78
N SER A 383 -24.65 -43.65 52.77
CA SER A 383 -24.31 -44.81 51.93
C SER A 383 -24.99 -46.08 52.43
N THR A 384 -25.17 -46.17 53.74
CA THR A 384 -25.83 -47.25 54.48
C THR A 384 -26.48 -46.68 55.74
N GLY A 385 -27.64 -47.20 56.15
CA GLY A 385 -28.34 -46.79 57.37
C GLY A 385 -29.31 -45.61 57.16
N THR A 386 -29.72 -44.98 58.27
CA THR A 386 -30.62 -43.81 58.28
C THR A 386 -29.95 -42.62 58.96
N CYS A 387 -30.31 -41.41 58.53
CA CYS A 387 -29.84 -40.18 59.12
C CYS A 387 -30.64 -39.88 60.39
N LEU A 388 -30.07 -40.21 61.54
CA LEU A 388 -30.68 -40.03 62.86
C LEU A 388 -29.85 -39.01 63.65
N TYR A 389 -30.53 -38.00 64.20
CA TYR A 389 -29.89 -36.88 64.91
C TYR A 389 -28.81 -36.17 64.08
N GLY A 390 -28.95 -36.17 62.75
CA GLY A 390 -27.99 -35.55 61.83
C GLY A 390 -26.75 -36.39 61.54
N TYR A 391 -26.72 -37.68 61.90
CA TYR A 391 -25.62 -38.61 61.59
C TYR A 391 -26.13 -39.90 60.96
N CYS A 392 -25.34 -40.49 60.06
CA CYS A 392 -25.68 -41.80 59.47
C CYS A 392 -25.46 -42.91 60.51
N LEU A 393 -26.53 -43.58 60.93
CA LEU A 393 -26.52 -44.69 61.88
C LEU A 393 -27.15 -45.94 61.24
N ASN A 394 -26.73 -47.13 61.68
CA ASN A 394 -27.25 -48.42 61.20
C ASN A 394 -28.72 -48.64 61.54
#